data_AF-A0A560VTU2-F1
#
_entry.id   AF-A0A560VTU2-F1
#
_cell.length_a   1.000
_cell.length_b   1.000
_cell.length_c   1.000
_cell.angle_alpha   90.00
_cell.angle_beta   90.00
_cell.angle_gamma   90.00
#
_symmetry.space_group_name_H-M   'P 1'
#
loop_
_entity.id
_entity.type
_entity.pdbx_description
1 polymer ?
#
loop_
_entity_poly.entity_id
_entity_poly.type
_entity_poly.pdbx_seq_one_letter_code
_entity_poly.pdbx_strand_id
1 'polypeptide(L)'
;MKPNPVPSVESDREPGRPPIEAEPGPVLDLGDARDRRIVADALRVLLRERSDALAYAMRVADEHGRARPDAGDFLLSDIIRLARLVERAEHRQAAVMRRGNGGAGRARIERAGESIQAGQPSALESRLA
;
A
#
# COMPACT_ATOMS: atom_id res chain seq x y z
N MET A 1 -11.99 41.82 57.88
CA MET A 1 -10.94 41.22 57.04
C MET A 1 -11.52 40.02 56.32
N LYS A 2 -11.48 40.11 54.99
CA LYS A 2 -11.77 39.18 53.87
C LYS A 2 -12.90 38.12 54.00
N PRO A 3 -13.89 38.10 53.08
CA PRO A 3 -14.60 36.85 52.77
C PRO A 3 -13.59 35.87 52.14
N ASN A 4 -13.72 34.58 52.44
CA ASN A 4 -12.96 33.51 51.78
C ASN A 4 -13.94 32.58 51.05
N PRO A 5 -13.54 31.96 49.94
CA PRO A 5 -14.20 32.12 48.66
C PRO A 5 -15.18 30.97 48.43
N VAL A 6 -16.19 31.23 47.59
CA VAL A 6 -16.96 30.15 46.97
C VAL A 6 -16.02 29.30 46.10
N PRO A 7 -16.00 27.96 46.21
CA PRO A 7 -15.57 27.15 45.09
C PRO A 7 -16.71 27.15 44.08
N SER A 8 -16.63 28.03 43.09
CA SER A 8 -17.26 27.80 41.80
C SER A 8 -16.58 26.59 41.17
N VAL A 9 -17.10 25.39 41.45
CA VAL A 9 -16.80 24.24 40.60
C VAL A 9 -17.52 24.51 39.28
N GLU A 10 -16.71 25.00 38.34
CA GLU A 10 -17.04 25.23 36.94
C GLU A 10 -17.84 24.04 36.41
N SER A 11 -19.10 24.35 36.15
CA SER A 11 -20.04 23.58 35.37
C SER A 11 -19.61 23.62 33.89
N ASP A 12 -18.44 23.06 33.56
CA ASP A 12 -17.95 22.96 32.18
C ASP A 12 -17.85 21.50 31.74
N ARG A 13 -18.88 20.71 32.03
CA ARG A 13 -19.26 19.63 31.10
C ARG A 13 -20.40 20.17 30.28
N GLU A 14 -20.11 20.70 29.09
CA GLU A 14 -21.12 20.84 28.05
C GLU A 14 -21.76 19.44 27.85
N PRO A 15 -23.02 19.23 28.28
CA PRO A 15 -23.70 17.98 28.07
C PRO A 15 -24.36 18.09 26.70
N GLY A 16 -23.61 17.81 25.65
CA GLY A 16 -24.17 17.99 24.31
C GLY A 16 -23.26 17.70 23.14
N ARG A 17 -21.94 17.53 23.33
CA ARG A 17 -21.13 17.00 22.23
C ARG A 17 -21.31 15.48 22.21
N PRO A 18 -22.01 14.89 21.22
CA PRO A 18 -21.93 13.46 21.03
C PRO A 18 -20.45 13.09 20.95
N PRO A 19 -20.03 11.92 21.46
CA PRO A 19 -18.71 11.41 21.14
C PRO A 19 -18.55 11.62 19.65
N ILE A 20 -17.46 12.28 19.23
CA ILE A 20 -17.13 12.37 17.82
C ILE A 20 -16.92 10.90 17.46
N GLU A 21 -17.97 10.25 16.99
CA GLU A 21 -17.93 8.86 16.57
C GLU A 21 -16.79 8.87 15.57
N ALA A 22 -15.71 8.16 15.88
CA ALA A 22 -14.60 8.04 14.98
C ALA A 22 -15.23 7.54 13.69
N GLU A 23 -15.33 8.43 12.68
CA GLU A 23 -15.85 8.12 11.36
C GLU A 23 -15.32 6.75 11.04
N PRO A 24 -16.19 5.73 10.91
CA PRO A 24 -15.73 4.36 10.79
C PRO A 24 -14.72 4.36 9.65
N GLY A 25 -13.46 4.13 10.01
CA GLY A 25 -12.38 4.14 9.04
C GLY A 25 -12.77 3.22 7.89
N PRO A 26 -12.26 3.48 6.68
CA PRO A 26 -12.57 2.62 5.53
C PRO A 26 -12.45 1.15 5.95
N VAL A 27 -13.53 0.39 5.72
CA VAL A 27 -13.70 -1.00 6.21
C VAL A 27 -12.52 -1.89 5.81
N LEU A 28 -11.84 -1.52 4.71
CA LEU A 28 -10.59 -2.10 4.27
C LEU A 28 -9.48 -1.04 4.33
N ASP A 29 -8.45 -1.27 5.12
CA ASP A 29 -7.22 -0.49 5.06
C ASP A 29 -6.41 -0.90 3.83
N LEU A 30 -6.61 -0.18 2.72
CA LEU A 30 -5.84 -0.37 1.50
C LEU A 30 -4.49 0.35 1.54
N GLY A 31 -4.02 0.78 2.72
CA GLY A 31 -2.69 1.33 2.96
C GLY A 31 -1.58 0.30 2.76
N ASP A 32 -1.84 -0.97 3.09
CA ASP A 32 -0.89 -2.07 2.95
C ASP A 32 -0.84 -2.67 1.52
N ALA A 33 0.36 -3.04 1.06
CA ALA A 33 0.58 -3.55 -0.28
C ALA A 33 0.06 -4.98 -0.49
N ARG A 34 0.11 -5.82 0.55
CA ARG A 34 -0.44 -7.17 0.52
C ARG A 34 -1.95 -7.13 0.46
N ASP A 35 -2.60 -6.28 1.25
CA ASP A 35 -4.06 -6.15 1.25
C ASP A 35 -4.59 -5.67 -0.11
N ARG A 36 -3.89 -4.71 -0.74
CA ARG A 36 -4.22 -4.32 -2.12
C ARG A 36 -4.08 -5.45 -3.13
N ARG A 37 -3.07 -6.32 -3.00
CA ARG A 37 -2.94 -7.49 -3.89
C ARG A 37 -4.10 -8.47 -3.73
N ILE A 38 -4.48 -8.75 -2.48
CA ILE A 38 -5.63 -9.61 -2.18
C ILE A 38 -6.91 -9.04 -2.80
N VAL A 39 -7.15 -7.74 -2.66
CA VAL A 39 -8.31 -7.08 -3.26
C VAL A 39 -8.26 -7.10 -4.78
N ALA A 40 -7.09 -6.87 -5.39
CA ALA A 40 -6.94 -6.97 -6.84
C ALA A 40 -7.25 -8.38 -7.36
N ASP A 41 -6.79 -9.43 -6.65
CA ASP A 41 -7.09 -10.82 -6.98
C ASP A 41 -8.58 -11.12 -6.83
N ALA A 42 -9.22 -10.66 -5.75
CA ALA A 42 -10.66 -10.81 -5.55
C ALA A 42 -11.47 -10.13 -6.67
N LEU A 43 -11.06 -8.93 -7.11
CA LEU A 43 -11.71 -8.23 -8.23
C LEU A 43 -11.54 -8.97 -9.56
N ARG A 44 -10.42 -9.65 -9.79
CA ARG A 44 -10.23 -10.50 -10.99
C ARG A 44 -11.14 -11.73 -10.97
N VAL A 45 -11.29 -12.36 -9.80
CA VAL A 45 -12.24 -13.49 -9.63
C VAL A 45 -13.67 -13.01 -9.88
N LEU A 46 -14.08 -11.92 -9.24
CA LEU A 46 -15.42 -11.35 -9.41
C LEU A 46 -15.70 -10.95 -10.86
N LEU A 47 -14.71 -10.38 -11.57
CA LEU A 47 -14.83 -10.05 -12.99
C LEU A 47 -15.14 -11.29 -13.82
N ARG A 48 -14.44 -12.39 -13.56
CA ARG A 48 -14.66 -13.66 -14.27
C ARG A 48 -16.06 -14.20 -14.02
N GLU A 49 -16.49 -14.26 -12.75
CA GLU A 49 -17.82 -14.74 -12.38
C GLU A 49 -18.94 -13.90 -13.02
N ARG A 50 -18.80 -12.57 -13.01
CA ARG A 50 -19.78 -11.67 -13.61
C ARG A 50 -19.78 -11.75 -15.15
N SER A 51 -18.63 -12.00 -15.76
CA SER A 51 -18.54 -12.25 -17.20
C SER A 51 -19.25 -13.54 -17.59
N ASP A 52 -19.06 -14.61 -16.81
CA ASP A 52 -19.77 -15.88 -17.01
C ASP A 52 -21.29 -15.68 -16.85
N ALA A 53 -21.71 -14.94 -15.82
CA ALA A 53 -23.12 -14.59 -15.61
C ALA A 53 -23.74 -13.82 -16.78
N LEU A 54 -23.00 -12.86 -17.36
CA LEU A 54 -23.44 -12.13 -18.55
C LEU A 54 -23.61 -13.08 -19.74
N ALA A 55 -22.66 -14.00 -19.96
CA ALA A 55 -22.75 -14.98 -21.04
C ALA A 55 -23.98 -15.89 -20.91
N TYR A 56 -24.33 -16.31 -19.68
CA TYR A 56 -25.57 -17.05 -19.43
C TYR A 56 -26.81 -16.18 -19.71
N ALA A 57 -26.82 -14.92 -19.27
CA ALA A 57 -27.95 -14.02 -19.49
C ALA A 57 -28.16 -13.70 -20.98
N MET A 58 -27.07 -13.52 -21.75
CA MET A 58 -27.14 -13.37 -23.21
C MET A 58 -27.77 -14.59 -23.87
N ARG A 59 -27.37 -15.80 -23.46
CA ARG A 59 -27.94 -17.06 -24.00
C ARG A 59 -29.43 -17.17 -23.71
N VAL A 60 -29.85 -16.85 -22.49
CA VAL A 60 -31.28 -16.83 -22.13
C VAL A 60 -32.02 -15.77 -22.95
N ALA A 61 -31.46 -14.58 -23.15
CA ALA A 61 -32.07 -13.55 -23.98
C ALA A 61 -32.24 -14.02 -25.44
N ASP A 62 -31.22 -14.66 -26.00
CA ASP A 62 -31.25 -15.22 -27.36
C ASP A 62 -32.33 -16.30 -27.51
N GLU A 63 -32.42 -17.25 -26.56
CA GLU A 63 -33.42 -18.32 -26.56
C GLU A 63 -34.86 -17.79 -26.52
N HIS A 64 -35.08 -16.66 -25.85
CA HIS A 64 -36.40 -16.06 -25.70
C HIS A 64 -36.67 -14.91 -26.68
N GLY A 65 -35.76 -14.63 -27.63
CA GLY A 65 -35.89 -13.53 -28.59
C GLY A 65 -35.97 -12.14 -27.94
N ARG A 66 -35.31 -11.95 -26.78
CA ARG A 66 -35.30 -10.70 -26.02
C ARG A 66 -34.04 -9.88 -26.30
N ALA A 67 -34.07 -8.60 -25.94
CA ALA A 67 -32.89 -7.75 -25.99
C ALA A 67 -31.78 -8.33 -25.09
N ARG A 68 -30.54 -8.35 -25.61
CA ARG A 68 -29.38 -8.78 -24.83
C ARG A 68 -29.04 -7.74 -23.75
N PRO A 69 -28.67 -8.16 -22.54
CA PRO A 69 -28.18 -7.26 -21.51
C PRO A 69 -26.81 -6.68 -21.90
N ASP A 70 -26.51 -5.49 -21.40
CA ASP A 70 -25.22 -4.85 -21.58
C ASP A 70 -24.21 -5.29 -20.51
N ALA A 71 -22.91 -5.11 -20.80
CA ALA A 71 -21.85 -5.32 -19.83
C ALA A 71 -21.98 -4.42 -18.58
N GLY A 72 -22.58 -3.23 -18.73
CA GLY A 72 -22.89 -2.32 -17.63
C GLY A 72 -23.86 -2.92 -16.61
N ASP A 73 -24.84 -3.71 -17.06
CA ASP A 73 -25.82 -4.38 -16.18
C ASP A 73 -25.15 -5.41 -15.25
N PHE A 74 -23.94 -5.86 -15.62
CA PHE A 74 -23.11 -6.80 -14.87
C PHE A 74 -21.91 -6.13 -14.17
N LEU A 75 -21.85 -4.79 -14.18
CA LEU A 75 -20.83 -3.96 -13.53
C LEU A 75 -19.39 -4.25 -13.99
N LEU A 76 -19.19 -4.83 -15.19
CA LEU A 76 -17.88 -5.28 -15.63
C LEU A 76 -16.89 -4.11 -15.74
N SER A 77 -17.33 -2.98 -16.29
CA SER A 77 -16.53 -1.76 -16.42
C SER A 77 -16.10 -1.19 -15.07
N ASP A 78 -16.98 -1.24 -14.07
CA ASP A 78 -16.67 -0.77 -12.72
C ASP A 78 -15.67 -1.68 -12.02
N ILE A 79 -15.82 -3.00 -12.14
CA ILE A 79 -14.88 -3.96 -11.58
C ILE A 79 -13.49 -3.78 -12.21
N ILE A 80 -13.40 -3.61 -13.54
CA ILE A 80 -12.14 -3.33 -14.24
C ILE A 80 -11.53 -2.01 -13.75
N ARG A 81 -12.35 -0.97 -13.59
CA ARG A 81 -11.90 0.35 -13.10
C ARG A 81 -11.33 0.24 -11.69
N LEU A 82 -12.03 -0.45 -10.80
CA LEU A 82 -11.61 -0.68 -9.42
C LEU A 82 -10.31 -1.50 -9.35
N ALA A 83 -10.21 -2.60 -10.11
CA ALA A 83 -9.01 -3.44 -10.12
C ALA A 83 -7.77 -2.61 -10.52
N ARG A 84 -7.89 -1.82 -11.60
CA ARG A 84 -6.82 -0.93 -12.06
C ARG A 84 -6.46 0.16 -11.05
N LEU A 85 -7.43 0.68 -10.29
CA LEU A 85 -7.16 1.68 -9.25
C LEU A 85 -6.31 1.09 -8.12
N VAL A 86 -6.66 -0.13 -7.68
CA VAL A 86 -5.95 -0.84 -6.61
C VAL A 86 -4.53 -1.23 -7.04
N GLU A 87 -4.37 -1.76 -8.26
CA GLU A 87 -3.06 -2.12 -8.82
C GLU A 87 -2.13 -0.90 -8.96
N ARG A 88 -2.65 0.23 -9.46
CA ARG A 88 -1.85 1.47 -9.56
C ARG A 88 -1.41 2.00 -8.20
N ALA A 89 -2.24 1.85 -7.16
CA ALA A 89 -1.86 2.25 -5.81
C ALA A 89 -0.72 1.37 -5.28
N GLU A 90 -0.74 0.07 -5.56
CA GLU A 90 0.34 -0.87 -5.21
C GLU A 90 1.67 -0.49 -5.87
N HIS A 91 1.66 -0.27 -7.19
CA HIS A 91 2.87 0.07 -7.94
C HIS A 91 3.51 1.39 -7.50
N ARG A 92 2.69 2.40 -7.17
CA ARG A 92 3.19 3.69 -6.65
C ARG A 92 3.90 3.53 -5.31
N GLN A 93 3.33 2.76 -4.38
CA GLN A 93 3.99 2.52 -3.09
C GLN A 93 5.27 1.69 -3.23
N ALA A 94 5.28 0.68 -4.11
CA ALA A 94 6.48 -0.10 -4.40
C ALA A 94 7.62 0.78 -4.97
N ALA A 95 7.29 1.75 -5.82
CA ALA A 95 8.26 2.71 -6.36
C ALA A 95 8.83 3.65 -5.27
N VAL A 96 7.99 4.11 -4.33
CA VAL A 96 8.42 4.94 -3.18
C VAL A 96 9.37 4.16 -2.27
N MET A 97 9.03 2.92 -1.91
CA MET A 97 9.89 2.07 -1.06
C MET A 97 11.24 1.78 -1.72
N ARG A 98 11.26 1.54 -3.04
CA ARG A 98 12.51 1.31 -3.79
C ARG A 98 13.41 2.56 -3.81
N ARG A 99 12.83 3.77 -3.85
CA ARG A 99 13.57 5.04 -3.78
C ARG A 99 14.11 5.32 -2.37
N GLY A 100 13.35 5.03 -1.31
CA GLY A 100 13.78 5.22 0.07
C GLY A 100 14.96 4.32 0.49
N ASN A 101 15.04 3.10 -0.05
CA ASN A 101 16.08 2.14 0.30
C ASN A 101 17.42 2.35 -0.47
N GLY A 102 17.45 3.23 -1.49
CA GLY A 102 18.62 3.49 -2.32
C GLY A 102 19.65 4.49 -1.74
N GLY A 103 19.32 5.19 -0.64
CA GLY A 103 20.18 6.22 -0.04
C GLY A 103 21.18 5.72 0.99
N ALA A 104 20.94 4.55 1.60
CA ALA A 104 21.75 4.06 2.73
C ALA A 104 22.88 3.07 2.33
N GLY A 105 22.92 2.61 1.07
CA GLY A 105 23.84 1.55 0.63
C GLY A 105 25.20 2.01 0.09
N ARG A 106 25.41 3.31 -0.15
CA ARG A 106 26.64 3.80 -0.81
C ARG A 106 27.76 4.25 0.12
N ALA A 107 27.51 4.44 1.42
CA ALA A 107 28.49 5.01 2.35
C ALA A 107 29.34 3.99 3.14
N ARG A 108 29.21 2.67 2.90
CA ARG A 108 29.91 1.63 3.70
C ARG A 108 31.05 0.91 2.97
N ILE A 109 31.23 1.12 1.67
CA ILE A 109 32.21 0.32 0.87
C ILE A 109 33.57 1.04 0.67
N GLU A 110 33.72 2.30 1.08
CA GLU A 110 34.98 3.07 0.97
C GLU A 110 35.79 3.13 2.28
N ARG A 111 35.90 2.03 3.05
CA ARG A 111 36.79 2.02 4.23
C ARG A 111 37.62 0.76 4.44
N ALA A 112 37.75 -0.09 3.41
CA ALA A 112 38.52 -1.34 3.48
C ALA A 112 39.56 -1.48 2.35
N GLY A 113 40.11 -0.36 1.86
CA GLY A 113 41.05 -0.33 0.74
C GLY A 113 42.41 0.32 1.01
N GLU A 114 42.73 0.68 2.26
CA GLU A 114 43.91 1.50 2.55
C GLU A 114 44.74 0.89 3.69
N SER A 115 45.33 -0.29 3.48
CA SER A 115 46.35 -0.84 4.39
C SER A 115 47.36 -1.78 3.70
N ILE A 116 47.63 -1.59 2.40
CA ILE A 116 48.78 -2.24 1.75
C ILE A 116 49.55 -1.18 0.97
N GLN A 117 50.42 -0.43 1.65
CA GLN A 117 51.71 0.03 1.12
C GLN A 117 52.51 0.76 2.22
N ALA A 118 53.53 0.12 2.81
CA ALA A 118 54.78 0.76 3.24
C ALA A 118 55.72 -0.28 3.87
N GLY A 119 56.83 -0.60 3.20
CA GLY A 119 57.87 -1.48 3.75
C GLY A 119 58.76 -2.14 2.69
N GLN A 120 59.39 -1.36 1.82
CA GLN A 120 60.56 -1.75 1.03
C GLN A 120 61.81 -1.10 1.70
N PRO A 121 63.06 -1.38 1.31
CA PRO A 121 63.74 -2.62 0.89
C PRO A 121 65.14 -2.76 1.58
N SER A 122 65.99 -3.70 1.11
CA SER A 122 67.48 -3.76 1.20
C SER A 122 67.98 -5.05 1.84
N ALA A 123 68.38 -6.05 1.03
CA ALA A 123 69.74 -6.31 0.52
C ALA A 123 70.65 -7.00 1.55
N LEU A 124 71.04 -8.25 1.25
CA LEU A 124 72.45 -8.66 1.10
C LEU A 124 72.54 -10.17 0.82
N GLU A 125 73.19 -10.48 -0.30
CA GLU A 125 74.19 -11.54 -0.48
C GLU A 125 74.13 -12.82 0.39
N SER A 126 74.00 -13.97 -0.28
CA SER A 126 75.04 -15.02 -0.34
C SER A 126 74.53 -16.14 -1.25
N ARG A 127 74.97 -16.15 -2.52
CA ARG A 127 76.17 -16.84 -3.06
C ARG A 127 75.98 -18.36 -3.18
N LEU A 128 76.13 -18.79 -4.43
CA LEU A 128 76.36 -20.14 -4.95
C LEU A 128 77.13 -21.06 -3.99
N ALA A 129 76.66 -22.30 -3.88
CA ALA A 129 77.42 -23.51 -4.20
C ALA A 129 76.42 -24.63 -4.56
#